data_AF-A0A399YNM3-F1
#
_entry.id   AF-A0A399YNM3-F1
#
_cell.length_a   1.000
_cell.length_b   1.000
_cell.length_c   1.000
_cell.angle_alpha   90.00
_cell.angle_beta   90.00
_cell.angle_gamma   90.00
#
_symmetry.space_group_name_H-M   'P 1'
#
loop_
_entity.id
_entity.type
_entity.pdbx_description
1 polymer ?
#
loop_
_entity_poly.entity_id
_entity_poly.type
_entity_poly.pdbx_seq_one_letter_code
_entity_poly.pdbx_strand_id
1 'polypeptide(L)' 'EQAEHPHVHFHIVPRMAGQPDDRRGPRVFGYLGVPEDERVSEEKMNEIAAGVGQYLATNNSNR' A
#
# COMPACT_ATOMS: atom_id res chain seq x y z
N GLU A 1 -14.12 -16.89 1.59
CA GLU A 1 -14.07 -16.06 0.37
C GLU A 1 -14.59 -14.67 0.70
N GLN A 2 -13.91 -13.61 0.28
CA GLN A 2 -14.56 -12.30 0.18
C GLN A 2 -15.20 -12.24 -1.21
N ALA A 3 -16.52 -12.06 -1.28
CA ALA A 3 -17.29 -12.15 -2.51
C ALA A 3 -16.86 -11.16 -3.61
N GLU A 4 -16.08 -10.13 -3.27
CA GLU A 4 -15.70 -9.02 -4.14
C GLU A 4 -14.35 -9.22 -4.87
N HIS A 5 -13.58 -10.27 -4.55
CA HIS A 5 -12.29 -10.56 -5.18
C HIS A 5 -12.15 -12.05 -5.53
N PRO A 6 -12.53 -12.48 -6.75
CA PRO A 6 -12.62 -13.90 -7.12
C PRO A 6 -11.26 -14.60 -7.31
N HIS A 7 -10.15 -13.95 -6.92
CA HIS A 7 -8.80 -14.48 -7.03
C HIS A 7 -8.02 -14.27 -5.73
N VAL A 8 -7.05 -15.15 -5.49
CA VAL A 8 -6.10 -15.00 -4.40
C VAL A 8 -5.28 -13.73 -4.63
N HIS A 9 -5.26 -12.84 -3.64
CA HIS A 9 -4.44 -11.63 -3.63
C HIS A 9 -3.76 -11.49 -2.27
N PHE A 10 -2.64 -10.77 -2.26
CA PHE A 10 -1.86 -10.51 -1.06
C PHE A 10 -1.71 -9.01 -0.85
N HIS A 11 -1.80 -8.56 0.40
CA HIS A 11 -1.48 -7.18 0.76
C HIS A 11 -0.03 -7.11 1.26
N ILE A 12 0.82 -6.39 0.53
CA ILE A 12 2.19 -6.07 0.96
C ILE A 12 2.18 -4.64 1.45
N VAL A 13 2.34 -4.45 2.77
CA VAL A 13 2.26 -3.12 3.40
C VAL A 13 3.58 -2.80 4.10
N PRO A 14 4.28 -1.71 3.72
CA PRO A 14 5.49 -1.28 4.41
C PRO A 14 5.22 -0.96 5.88
N ARG A 15 6.09 -1.44 6.77
CA ARG A 15 6.01 -1.14 8.21
C ARG A 15 6.92 0.03 8.56
N MET A 16 6.35 1.10 9.09
CA MET A 16 7.13 2.24 9.57
C MET A 16 7.84 1.89 10.88
N ALA A 17 9.06 2.39 11.09
CA ALA A 17 9.85 2.12 12.30
C ALA A 17 9.10 2.48 13.60
N GLY A 18 8.35 3.59 13.59
CA GLY A 18 7.55 4.07 14.71
C GLY A 18 6.05 3.71 14.64
N GLN A 19 5.65 2.74 13.81
CA GLN A 19 4.22 2.46 13.59
C GLN A 19 3.52 2.08 14.92
N PRO A 20 2.41 2.75 15.30
CA PRO A 20 1.65 2.44 16.50
C PRO A 20 1.21 0.97 16.57
N ASP A 21 1.15 0.40 17.78
CA ASP A 21 0.82 -1.02 17.97
C ASP A 21 -0.59 -1.39 17.50
N ASP A 22 -1.54 -0.48 17.67
CA ASP A 22 -2.92 -0.57 17.20
C ASP A 22 -3.03 -0.41 15.67
N ARG A 23 -1.93 -0.14 14.97
CA ARG A 23 -1.87 -0.02 13.51
C ARG A 23 -0.96 -1.06 12.85
N ARG A 24 -0.48 -2.08 13.58
CA ARG A 24 0.39 -3.15 13.07
C ARG A 24 -0.40 -4.38 12.58
N GLY A 25 0.15 -5.09 11.60
CA GLY A 25 -0.45 -6.31 11.04
C GLY A 25 -1.78 -6.01 10.34
N PRO A 26 -2.80 -6.88 10.47
CA PRO A 26 -4.13 -6.64 9.88
C PRO A 26 -4.79 -5.33 10.35
N ARG A 27 -4.40 -4.78 11.50
CA ARG A 27 -4.93 -3.50 12.01
C ARG A 27 -4.50 -2.28 11.20
N VAL A 28 -3.56 -2.43 10.27
CA VAL A 28 -3.13 -1.34 9.37
C VAL A 28 -4.29 -0.79 8.53
N PHE A 29 -5.30 -1.60 8.24
CA PHE A 29 -6.50 -1.15 7.52
C PHE A 29 -7.33 -0.13 8.29
N GLY A 30 -7.07 0.07 9.58
CA GLY A 30 -7.71 1.13 10.31
C GLY A 30 -7.23 2.55 9.92
N TYR A 31 -6.27 2.70 9.00
CA TYR A 31 -5.97 3.96 8.31
C TYR A 31 -6.94 4.27 7.15
N LEU A 32 -7.82 3.33 6.78
CA LEU A 32 -8.83 3.54 5.73
C LEU A 32 -10.05 4.30 6.27
N GLY A 33 -10.85 4.85 5.36
CA GLY A 33 -12.11 5.52 5.69
C GLY A 33 -11.95 6.95 6.25
N VAL A 34 -10.77 7.54 6.12
CA VAL A 34 -10.51 8.93 6.52
C VAL A 34 -11.20 9.96 5.60
N PRO A 35 -11.42 11.19 6.08
CA PRO A 35 -11.85 12.32 5.26
C PRO A 35 -11.00 12.51 4.00
N GLU A 36 -11.57 13.09 2.95
CA GLU A 36 -10.93 13.19 1.63
C GLU A 36 -9.60 13.96 1.67
N ASP A 37 -9.53 15.01 2.48
CA ASP A 37 -8.35 15.85 2.70
C ASP A 37 -7.21 15.13 3.45
N GLU A 38 -7.52 14.04 4.16
CA GLU A 38 -6.53 13.17 4.80
C GLU A 38 -6.10 12.00 3.90
N ARG A 39 -6.79 11.76 2.77
CA ARG A 39 -6.41 10.70 1.84
C ARG A 39 -5.16 11.09 1.07
N VAL A 40 -4.41 10.08 0.64
CA VAL A 40 -3.39 10.28 -0.39
C VAL A 40 -4.10 10.74 -1.66
N SER A 41 -3.74 11.92 -2.17
CA SER A 41 -4.32 12.46 -3.40
C SER A 41 -4.05 11.53 -4.59
N GLU A 42 -4.88 11.59 -5.62
CA GLU A 42 -4.69 10.81 -6.84
C GLU A 42 -3.32 11.08 -7.49
N GLU A 43 -2.94 12.35 -7.58
CA GLU A 43 -1.62 12.76 -8.07
C GLU A 43 -0.51 12.07 -7.27
N LYS A 44 -0.62 12.06 -5.93
CA LYS A 44 0.39 11.43 -5.09
C LYS A 44 0.40 9.91 -5.21
N MET A 45 -0.76 9.27 -5.37
CA MET A 45 -0.84 7.83 -5.65
C MET A 45 -0.12 7.48 -6.96
N ASN A 46 -0.31 8.30 -8.01
CA ASN A 46 0.34 8.10 -9.30
C ASN A 46 1.87 8.24 -9.22
N GLU A 47 2.38 9.24 -8.47
CA GLU A 47 3.81 9.38 -8.21
C GLU A 47 4.40 8.14 -7.51
N ILE A 48 3.72 7.64 -6.47
CA ILE A 48 4.15 6.43 -5.74
C ILE A 48 4.18 5.23 -6.67
N ALA A 49 3.13 5.03 -7.47
CA ALA A 49 3.03 3.93 -8.40
C ALA A 49 4.18 3.94 -9.43
N ALA A 50 4.48 5.11 -10.01
CA ALA A 50 5.59 5.28 -10.94
C ALA A 50 6.95 4.94 -10.29
N GLY A 51 7.20 5.44 -9.07
CA GLY A 51 8.44 5.18 -8.34
C GLY A 51 8.64 3.69 -7.99
N VAL A 52 7.58 3.03 -7.52
CA VAL A 52 7.62 1.58 -7.25
C VAL A 52 7.85 0.80 -8.53
N GLY A 53 7.16 1.14 -9.63
CA GLY A 53 7.34 0.50 -10.92
C GLY A 53 8.77 0.60 -11.45
N GLN A 54 9.38 1.78 -11.38
CA GLN A 54 10.78 1.99 -11.75
C GLN A 54 11.74 1.15 -10.90
N TYR A 55 11.57 1.16 -9.57
CA TYR A 55 12.41 0.39 -8.65
C TYR A 55 12.36 -1.12 -8.94
N LEU A 56 11.17 -1.64 -9.21
CA LEU A 56 10.99 -3.05 -9.57
C LEU A 56 11.60 -3.39 -10.92
N ALA A 57 11.47 -2.49 -11.92
CA ALA A 57 12.07 -2.69 -13.23
C ALA A 57 13.60 -2.73 -13.15
N THR A 58 14.22 -1.75 -12.48
CA THR A 58 15.68 -1.68 -12.33
C THR A 58 16.25 -2.87 -11.56
N ASN A 59 15.60 -3.28 -10.47
CA ASN A 59 16.08 -4.41 -9.67
C ASN A 59 15.81 -5.78 -10.31
N ASN A 60 14.82 -5.88 -11.21
CA ASN A 60 14.64 -7.10 -12.00
C ASN A 60 15.65 -7.21 -13.14
N SER A 61 16.13 -6.08 -13.70
CA SER A 61 17.19 -6.10 -14.73
C SER A 61 18.59 -6.39 -14.18
N ASN A 62 18.80 -6.24 -12.87
CA ASN A 62 20.06 -6.55 -12.18
C ASN A 62 20.11 -7.99 -11.61
N ARG A 63 19.12 -8.83 -11.96
CA ARG A 63 19.02 -10.24 -11.59
C ARG A 63 19.24 -11.12 -12.80
#